data_AF-A0A7X6VTW5-F1
#
_entry.id   AF-A0A7X6VTW5-F1
#
_cell.length_a   1.000
_cell.length_b   1.000
_cell.length_c   1.000
_cell.angle_alpha   90.00
_cell.angle_beta   90.00
_cell.angle_gamma   90.00
#
_symmetry.space_group_name_H-M   'P 1'
#
loop_
_entity.id
_entity.type
_entity.pdbx_description
1 polymer ?
#
loop_
_entity_poly.entity_id
_entity_poly.type
_entity_poly.pdbx_seq_one_letter_code
_entity_poly.pdbx_strand_id
1 'polypeptide(L)' 'IDDIVSNNPKVVEDYKQGKEKALGFFVGQVMKATKGQANPSVVNKLLRERLGRE' A
#
# COMPACT_ATOMS: atom_id res chain seq x y z
N ILE A 1 0.71 5.00 6.69
CA ILE A 1 0.67 4.67 5.25
C ILE A 1 1.77 5.41 4.53
N ASP A 2 1.84 6.74 4.64
CA ASP A 2 2.93 7.56 4.09
C ASP A 2 4.33 7.00 4.40
N ASP A 3 4.59 6.62 5.64
CA ASP A 3 5.89 6.06 6.04
C ASP A 3 6.25 4.78 5.27
N ILE A 4 5.30 3.86 5.11
CA ILE A 4 5.48 2.60 4.37
C ILE A 4 5.69 2.88 2.88
N VAL A 5 4.93 3.81 2.31
CA VAL A 5 5.05 4.21 0.90
C VAL A 5 6.41 4.86 0.65
N SER A 6 6.84 5.77 1.52
CA SER A 6 8.13 6.48 1.44
C SER A 6 9.32 5.54 1.63
N ASN A 7 9.18 4.51 2.48
CA ASN A 7 10.23 3.51 2.71
C ASN A 7 10.35 2.46 1.59
N ASN A 8 9.40 2.42 0.64
CA ASN A 8 9.38 1.41 -0.43
C ASN A 8 9.20 2.02 -1.83
N PRO A 9 10.10 2.93 -2.26
CA PRO A 9 9.95 3.67 -3.51
C PRO A 9 9.89 2.78 -4.75
N LYS A 10 10.63 1.66 -4.76
CA LYS A 10 10.56 0.67 -5.86
C LYS A 10 9.17 0.06 -6.02
N VAL A 11 8.50 -0.25 -4.90
CA VAL A 11 7.17 -0.86 -4.92
C VAL A 11 6.12 0.16 -5.36
N VAL A 12 6.32 1.45 -5.04
CA VAL A 12 5.50 2.54 -5.59
C VAL A 12 5.64 2.62 -7.11
N GLU A 13 6.86 2.50 -7.62
CA GLU A 13 7.11 2.52 -9.05
C GLU A 13 6.50 1.30 -9.77
N ASP A 14 6.66 0.11 -9.20
CA ASP A 14 6.00 -1.12 -9.67
C ASP A 14 4.48 -0.96 -9.71
N TYR A 15 3.89 -0.36 -8.67
CA TYR A 15 2.45 -0.06 -8.63
C TYR A 15 2.04 0.90 -9.75
N LYS A 16 2.80 1.98 -9.97
CA LYS A 16 2.58 2.94 -11.05
C LYS A 16 2.73 2.33 -12.44
N GLN A 17 3.61 1.33 -12.59
CA GLN A 17 3.74 0.52 -13.81
C GLN A 17 2.58 -0.48 -13.99
N GLY A 18 1.59 -0.47 -13.10
CA GLY A 18 0.40 -1.31 -13.19
C GLY A 18 0.56 -2.70 -12.59
N LYS A 19 1.65 -2.98 -11.87
CA LYS A 19 1.84 -4.27 -11.21
C LYS A 19 0.97 -4.34 -9.96
N GLU A 20 -0.19 -4.98 -10.08
CA GLU A 20 -1.16 -5.12 -8.99
C GLU A 20 -0.60 -5.82 -7.75
N LYS A 21 0.44 -6.66 -7.90
CA LYS A 21 1.16 -7.29 -6.79
C LYS A 21 1.76 -6.29 -5.80
N ALA A 22 2.14 -5.10 -6.26
CA ALA A 22 2.68 -4.05 -5.42
C ALA A 22 1.67 -3.56 -4.37
N LEU A 23 0.38 -3.52 -4.72
CA LEU A 23 -0.68 -3.14 -3.79
C LEU A 23 -0.82 -4.15 -2.64
N GLY A 24 -0.78 -5.45 -2.98
CA GLY A 24 -0.82 -6.53 -1.98
C GLY A 24 0.36 -6.46 -1.00
N PHE A 25 1.55 -6.09 -1.48
CA PHE A 25 2.70 -5.85 -0.61
C PHE A 25 2.44 -4.73 0.41
N PHE A 26 1.93 -3.59 -0.06
CA PHE A 26 1.63 -2.46 0.83
C PHE A 26 0.54 -2.79 1.85
N VAL A 27 -0.51 -3.50 1.44
CA VAL A 27 -1.55 -3.98 2.37
C VAL A 27 -0.92 -4.85 3.45
N GLY A 28 -0.05 -5.80 3.08
CA GLY A 28 0.67 -6.66 4.03
C GLY A 28 1.56 -5.88 5.00
N GLN A 29 2.30 -4.88 4.51
CA GLN A 29 3.13 -4.01 5.36
C GLN A 29 2.28 -3.20 6.35
N VAL A 30 1.15 -2.64 5.89
CA VAL A 30 0.24 -1.89 6.76
C VAL A 30 -0.40 -2.82 7.80
N MET A 31 -0.82 -4.02 7.40
CA MET A 31 -1.37 -5.02 8.30
C MET A 31 -0.35 -5.43 9.37
N LYS A 32 0.92 -5.61 8.99
CA LYS A 32 2.00 -5.92 9.92
C LYS A 32 2.26 -4.78 10.89
N ALA A 33 2.35 -3.54 10.39
CA ALA A 33 2.57 -2.34 11.22
C ALA A 33 1.43 -2.11 12.22
N THR A 34 0.20 -2.44 11.83
CA THR A 34 -1.00 -2.31 12.67
C THR A 34 -1.30 -3.58 13.46
N LYS A 35 -0.43 -4.59 13.43
CA LYS A 35 -0.62 -5.89 14.10
C LYS A 35 -1.98 -6.54 13.79
N GLY A 36 -2.46 -6.38 12.56
CA GLY A 36 -3.74 -6.92 12.09
C GLY A 36 -4.98 -6.15 12.58
N GLN A 37 -4.81 -5.02 13.26
CA GLN A 37 -5.93 -4.23 13.79
C GLN A 37 -6.61 -3.37 12.71
N ALA A 38 -5.91 -3.05 11.62
CA ALA A 38 -6.51 -2.27 10.55
C ALA A 38 -7.50 -3.09 9.73
N ASN A 39 -8.51 -2.44 9.15
CA ASN A 39 -9.41 -3.13 8.23
C ASN A 39 -8.77 -3.22 6.82
N PRO A 40 -8.64 -4.41 6.22
CA PRO A 40 -7.98 -4.59 4.92
C PRO A 40 -8.66 -3.82 3.78
N SER A 41 -9.99 -3.70 3.78
CA SER A 41 -10.71 -2.93 2.76
C SER A 41 -10.40 -1.44 2.85
N VAL A 42 -10.35 -0.91 4.07
CA VAL A 42 -10.02 0.51 4.33
C VAL A 42 -8.56 0.78 3.95
N VAL A 43 -7.64 -0.09 4.35
CA VAL A 43 -6.21 0.02 4.00
C VAL A 43 -6.01 0.03 2.48
N ASN A 44 -6.69 -0.88 1.77
CA ASN A 44 -6.60 -0.96 0.32
C ASN A 44 -7.10 0.32 -0.36
N LYS A 45 -8.20 0.88 0.12
CA LYS A 45 -8.75 2.16 -0.36
C LYS A 45 -7.75 3.31 -0.15
N LEU A 46 -7.28 3.50 1.09
CA LEU A 46 -6.32 4.57 1.39
C LEU A 46 -5.00 4.43 0.60
N LEU A 47 -4.54 3.20 0.36
CA LEU A 47 -3.35 2.97 -0.46
C LEU A 47 -3.55 3.37 -1.91
N ARG A 48 -4.72 3.10 -2.50
CA ARG A 48 -5.05 3.54 -3.87
C ARG A 48 -5.12 5.06 -3.98
N GLU A 49 -5.77 5.72 -3.01
CA GLU A 49 -5.82 7.18 -2.92
C GLU A 49 -4.41 7.78 -2.78
N ARG A 50 -3.55 7.19 -1.93
CA ARG A 50 -2.18 7.71 -1.74
C ARG A 50 -1.22 7.43 -2.88
N LEU A 51 -1.38 6.31 -3.57
CA LEU A 51 -0.53 5.96 -4.71
C LEU A 51 -1.00 6.61 -6.02
N GLY A 52 -2.12 7.34 -6.00
CA GLY A 52 -2.59 8.18 -7.08
C GLY A 52 -3.26 7.41 -8.22
N ARG A 53 -4.04 6.36 -7.89
CA ARG A 53 -4.78 5.60 -8.91
C ARG A 53 -6.27 5.91 -9.01
N GLU A 54 -6.80 6.77 -8.15
CA GLU A 54 -8.17 7.33 -8.19
C GLU A 54 -8.18 8.71 -7.55
#